data_AF-A0A354IQI2-F1
#
_entry.id   AF-A0A354IQI2-F1
#
_cell.length_a   1.000
_cell.length_b   1.000
_cell.length_c   1.000
_cell.angle_alpha   90.00
_cell.angle_beta   90.00
_cell.angle_gamma   90.00
#
_symmetry.space_group_name_H-M   'P 1'
#
loop_
_entity.id
_entity.type
_entity.pdbx_description
1 polymer ?
#
loop_
_entity_poly.entity_id
_entity_poly.type
_entity_poly.pdbx_seq_one_letter_code
_entity_poly.pdbx_strand_id
1 'polypeptide(L)'
;LEYETEPAVTSLAAAKAQGSEPGAFMGEPLKKEVGDAEDRLARAAHKVDAVYRTPRYSHNAIELHAVTVAWEGDTLRLHDATQAVAHTAWSLAQVFGLKEEQVRVSSPFVGGGFGGKTLWRHQVLAVAASKLARRPVRLTLSRAGVYRVVGGRAPTEQRV
;
A
#
# COMPACT_ATOMS: atom_id res chain seq x y z
N LEU A 1 -27.61 1.67 5.92
CA LEU A 1 -26.66 2.49 5.13
C LEU A 1 -27.19 2.50 3.72
N GLU A 2 -27.58 3.66 3.22
CA GLU A 2 -27.99 3.88 1.83
C GLU A 2 -26.82 4.54 1.11
N TYR A 3 -26.55 4.08 -0.12
CA TYR A 3 -25.45 4.59 -0.94
C TYR A 3 -26.00 5.09 -2.27
N GLU A 4 -25.47 6.20 -2.76
CA GLU A 4 -25.61 6.58 -4.16
C GLU A 4 -24.56 5.80 -4.97
N THR A 5 -25.01 5.06 -5.98
CA THR A 5 -24.14 4.15 -6.74
C THR A 5 -23.54 4.83 -7.95
N GLU A 6 -22.26 4.58 -8.20
CA GLU A 6 -21.56 5.04 -9.41
C GLU A 6 -20.95 3.86 -10.19
N PRO A 7 -20.73 3.98 -11.52
CA PRO A 7 -20.05 2.96 -12.31
C PRO A 7 -18.61 2.72 -11.81
N ALA A 8 -18.25 1.47 -11.55
CA ALA A 8 -16.91 1.11 -11.09
C ALA A 8 -15.95 0.75 -12.24
N VAL A 9 -14.72 1.28 -12.17
CA VAL A 9 -13.61 0.90 -13.05
C VAL A 9 -12.84 -0.26 -12.43
N THR A 10 -12.97 -1.45 -13.00
CA THR A 10 -12.44 -2.70 -12.41
C THR A 10 -11.41 -3.42 -13.28
N SER A 11 -11.06 -2.88 -14.44
CA SER A 11 -10.05 -3.45 -15.34
C SER A 11 -9.00 -2.43 -15.74
N LEU A 12 -7.77 -2.90 -15.98
CA LEU A 12 -6.68 -2.05 -16.47
C LEU A 12 -7.01 -1.44 -17.84
N ALA A 13 -7.69 -2.19 -18.72
CA ALA A 13 -8.10 -1.70 -20.03
C ALA A 13 -9.08 -0.53 -19.92
N ALA A 14 -10.10 -0.64 -19.05
CA ALA A 14 -11.06 0.43 -18.81
C ALA A 14 -10.39 1.66 -18.18
N ALA A 15 -9.50 1.45 -17.20
CA ALA A 15 -8.73 2.54 -16.60
C ALA A 15 -7.87 3.27 -17.64
N LYS A 16 -7.16 2.54 -18.51
CA LYS A 16 -6.36 3.13 -19.60
C LYS A 16 -7.20 3.91 -20.60
N ALA A 17 -8.41 3.43 -20.94
CA ALA A 17 -9.30 4.10 -21.88
C ALA A 17 -9.80 5.45 -21.36
N GLN A 18 -9.80 5.66 -20.04
CA GLN A 18 -10.12 6.94 -19.41
C GLN A 18 -8.92 7.91 -19.40
N GLY A 19 -7.77 7.48 -19.91
CA GLY A 19 -6.54 8.26 -19.95
C GLY A 19 -5.59 7.97 -18.78
N SER A 20 -4.41 8.57 -18.86
CA SER A 20 -3.42 8.54 -17.80
C SER A 20 -3.11 9.97 -17.38
N GLU A 21 -3.10 10.23 -16.08
CA GLU A 21 -2.57 11.47 -15.56
C GLU A 21 -1.04 11.41 -15.47
N PRO A 22 -0.32 12.51 -15.75
CA PRO A 22 1.10 12.58 -15.47
C PRO A 22 1.37 12.32 -13.98
N GLY A 23 2.04 11.22 -13.70
CA GLY A 23 2.46 10.87 -12.35
C GLY A 23 3.90 11.26 -12.08
N ALA A 24 4.22 11.36 -10.79
CA ALA A 24 5.59 11.37 -10.31
C ALA A 24 5.81 10.20 -9.35
N PHE A 25 7.02 9.64 -9.37
CA PHE A 25 7.46 8.65 -8.39
C PHE A 25 8.70 9.17 -7.69
N MET A 26 8.64 9.28 -6.36
CA MET A 26 9.72 9.86 -5.54
C MET A 26 10.19 11.24 -6.01
N GLY A 27 9.28 12.06 -6.53
CA GLY A 27 9.57 13.41 -7.02
C GLY A 27 9.98 13.48 -8.49
N GLU A 28 10.16 12.35 -9.17
CA GLU A 28 10.58 12.31 -10.57
C GLU A 28 9.41 12.00 -11.52
N PRO A 29 9.35 12.60 -12.72
CA PRO A 29 8.33 12.28 -13.73
C PRO A 29 8.37 10.80 -14.14
N LEU A 30 7.20 10.19 -14.35
CA LEU A 30 7.12 8.81 -14.85
C LEU A 30 7.55 8.67 -16.32
N LYS A 31 7.45 9.74 -17.11
CA LYS A 31 7.88 9.77 -18.52
C LYS A 31 9.31 10.28 -18.61
N LYS A 32 10.18 9.47 -19.21
CA LYS A 32 11.58 9.83 -19.51
C LYS A 32 11.86 9.61 -20.99
N GLU A 33 12.34 10.66 -21.66
CA GLU A 33 12.75 10.62 -23.07
C GLU A 33 14.26 10.85 -23.17
N VAL A 34 14.94 10.02 -23.98
CA VAL A 34 16.39 10.10 -24.20
C VAL A 34 16.66 9.99 -25.70
N GLY A 35 16.92 11.12 -26.35
CA GLY A 35 17.05 11.18 -27.81
C GLY A 35 15.75 10.78 -28.54
N ASP A 36 15.89 10.41 -29.81
CA ASP A 36 14.77 9.89 -30.62
C ASP A 36 14.78 8.36 -30.61
N ALA A 37 14.07 7.77 -29.64
CA ALA A 37 14.00 6.32 -29.49
C ALA A 37 13.22 5.65 -30.62
N GLU A 38 12.19 6.30 -31.14
CA GLU A 38 11.31 5.77 -32.19
C GLU A 38 12.04 5.69 -33.54
N ASP A 39 12.75 6.74 -33.96
CA ASP A 39 13.56 6.72 -35.19
C ASP A 39 14.68 5.68 -35.10
N ARG A 40 15.35 5.58 -33.94
CA ARG A 40 16.39 4.58 -33.72
C ARG A 40 15.86 3.16 -33.80
N LEU A 41 14.71 2.88 -33.18
CA LEU A 41 14.05 1.58 -33.29
C LEU A 41 13.64 1.31 -34.75
N ALA A 42 13.13 2.31 -35.47
CA ALA A 42 12.74 2.17 -36.88
C ALA A 42 13.91 1.86 -37.82
N ARG A 43 15.14 2.30 -37.51
CA ARG A 43 16.34 2.05 -38.35
C ARG A 43 17.17 0.84 -37.93
N ALA A 44 16.90 0.24 -36.78
CA ALA A 44 17.68 -0.88 -36.28
C ALA A 44 17.59 -2.12 -37.20
N ALA A 45 18.72 -2.81 -37.39
CA ALA A 45 18.79 -4.03 -38.22
C ALA A 45 18.02 -5.21 -37.61
N HIS A 46 17.89 -5.24 -36.27
CA HIS A 46 17.11 -6.20 -35.51
C HIS A 46 16.27 -5.47 -34.48
N LYS A 47 15.01 -5.88 -34.30
CA LYS A 47 14.02 -5.18 -33.47
C LYS A 47 13.20 -6.19 -32.67
N VAL A 48 12.85 -5.79 -31.45
CA VAL A 48 11.78 -6.41 -30.67
C VAL A 48 10.79 -5.30 -30.39
N ASP A 49 9.52 -5.56 -30.67
CA ASP A 49 8.40 -4.68 -30.33
C ASP A 49 7.25 -5.58 -29.88
N ALA A 50 7.17 -5.79 -28.57
CA ALA A 50 6.26 -6.74 -27.96
C ALA A 50 5.58 -6.16 -26.73
N VAL A 51 4.36 -6.63 -26.47
CA VAL A 51 3.58 -6.25 -25.29
C VAL A 51 3.59 -7.36 -24.27
N TYR A 52 4.17 -7.09 -23.10
CA TYR A 52 4.21 -7.96 -21.94
C TYR A 52 3.19 -7.52 -20.91
N ARG A 53 2.56 -8.50 -20.25
CA ARG A 53 1.56 -8.25 -19.20
C ARG A 53 1.85 -9.07 -17.97
N THR A 54 1.61 -8.50 -16.79
CA THR A 54 1.62 -9.25 -15.53
C THR A 54 0.30 -9.06 -14.80
N PRO A 55 -0.26 -10.12 -14.18
CA PRO A 55 -1.50 -10.01 -13.43
C PRO A 55 -1.25 -9.39 -12.04
N ARG A 56 -2.34 -9.12 -11.32
CA ARG A 56 -2.27 -8.75 -9.91
C ARG A 56 -1.79 -9.92 -9.07
N TYR A 57 -0.87 -9.68 -8.14
CA TYR A 57 -0.44 -10.70 -7.16
C TYR A 57 -0.61 -10.21 -5.72
N SER A 58 -1.01 -11.13 -4.84
CA SER A 58 -1.00 -10.94 -3.40
C SER A 58 0.32 -11.40 -2.81
N HIS A 59 0.78 -10.73 -1.76
CA HIS A 59 1.99 -11.07 -1.01
C HIS A 59 1.92 -12.44 -0.32
N ASN A 60 0.71 -12.84 0.10
CA ASN A 60 0.43 -14.14 0.72
C ASN A 60 1.39 -14.55 1.86
N ALA A 61 1.76 -13.59 2.72
CA ALA A 61 2.35 -13.92 4.01
C ALA A 61 1.46 -14.91 4.79
N ILE A 62 2.06 -15.95 5.36
CA ILE A 62 1.33 -17.00 6.09
C ILE A 62 0.69 -16.41 7.35
N GLU A 63 1.45 -15.59 8.09
CA GLU A 63 0.91 -14.85 9.22
C GLU A 63 -0.04 -13.75 8.73
N LEU A 64 -1.23 -13.68 9.33
CA LEU A 64 -2.21 -12.63 9.06
C LEU A 64 -1.74 -11.27 9.56
N HIS A 65 -2.30 -10.19 9.01
CA HIS A 65 -2.09 -8.83 9.51
C HIS A 65 -2.87 -8.64 10.80
N ALA A 66 -2.17 -8.22 11.84
CA ALA A 66 -2.74 -7.98 13.15
C ALA A 66 -1.97 -6.89 13.87
N VAL A 67 -2.70 -6.11 14.67
CA VAL A 67 -2.13 -5.06 15.51
C VAL A 67 -2.78 -5.10 16.88
N THR A 68 -1.98 -4.92 17.92
CA THR A 68 -2.45 -4.65 19.29
C THR A 68 -2.05 -3.25 19.65
N VAL A 69 -3.00 -2.45 20.12
CA VAL A 69 -2.83 -1.04 20.44
C VAL A 69 -3.20 -0.78 21.89
N ALA A 70 -2.44 0.07 22.56
CA ALA A 70 -2.78 0.62 23.87
C ALA A 70 -2.36 2.10 23.95
N TRP A 71 -3.09 2.86 24.75
CA TRP A 71 -2.74 4.23 25.11
C TRP A 71 -2.24 4.27 26.56
N GLU A 72 -1.10 4.93 26.79
CA GLU A 72 -0.53 5.19 28.11
C GLU A 72 -0.39 6.71 28.27
N GLY A 73 -1.41 7.33 28.88
CA GLY A 73 -1.56 8.79 28.81
C GLY A 73 -1.60 9.26 27.36
N ASP A 74 -0.68 10.13 26.99
CA ASP A 74 -0.55 10.64 25.62
C ASP A 74 0.37 9.79 24.72
N THR A 75 0.92 8.69 25.24
CA THR A 75 1.78 7.79 24.46
C THR A 75 0.95 6.70 23.79
N LEU A 76 1.06 6.62 22.47
CA LEU A 76 0.46 5.57 21.67
C LEU A 76 1.44 4.40 21.53
N ARG A 77 1.06 3.21 22.00
CA ARG A 77 1.86 1.99 21.86
C ARG A 77 1.20 0.99 20.91
N LEU A 78 2.01 0.44 20.02
CA LEU A 78 1.60 -0.61 19.09
C LEU A 78 2.53 -1.82 19.21
N HIS A 79 1.91 -3.00 19.17
CA HIS A 79 2.57 -4.25 18.82
C HIS A 79 1.96 -4.73 17.50
N ASP A 80 2.74 -4.62 16.42
CA ASP A 80 2.30 -4.85 15.04
C ASP A 80 3.28 -5.81 14.37
N ALA A 81 2.80 -6.63 13.44
CA ALA A 81 3.66 -7.36 12.52
C ALA A 81 3.93 -6.47 11.30
N THR A 82 4.86 -5.52 11.41
CA THR A 82 5.19 -4.54 10.36
C THR A 82 6.66 -4.59 9.96
N GLN A 83 6.93 -4.46 8.66
CA GLN A 83 8.29 -4.32 8.12
C GLN A 83 8.73 -2.85 8.00
N ALA A 84 7.86 -1.91 8.40
CA ALA A 84 8.04 -0.48 8.20
C ALA A 84 7.85 0.30 9.51
N VAL A 85 8.52 -0.13 10.59
CA VAL A 85 8.32 0.38 11.96
C VAL A 85 8.37 1.91 12.06
N ALA A 86 9.43 2.54 11.55
CA ALA A 86 9.59 4.00 11.59
C ALA A 86 8.50 4.72 10.79
N HIS A 87 8.24 4.25 9.56
CA HIS A 87 7.19 4.81 8.71
C HIS A 87 5.78 4.66 9.32
N THR A 88 5.50 3.52 9.98
CA THR A 88 4.26 3.30 10.73
C THR A 88 4.13 4.32 11.87
N ALA A 89 5.20 4.52 12.65
CA ALA A 89 5.20 5.49 13.76
C ALA A 89 4.96 6.92 13.28
N TRP A 90 5.75 7.35 12.29
CA TRP A 90 5.61 8.65 11.63
C TRP A 90 4.19 8.88 11.08
N SER A 91 3.67 7.91 10.32
CA SER A 91 2.34 8.04 9.70
C SER A 91 1.22 8.14 10.74
N LEU A 92 1.27 7.31 11.80
CA LEU A 92 0.27 7.35 12.86
C LEU A 92 0.38 8.64 13.68
N ALA A 93 1.58 9.17 13.88
CA ALA A 93 1.76 10.47 14.52
C ALA A 93 1.05 11.57 13.72
N GLN A 94 1.24 11.61 12.40
CA GLN A 94 0.54 12.56 11.52
C GLN A 94 -0.98 12.38 11.56
N VAL A 95 -1.47 11.15 11.42
CA VAL A 95 -2.92 10.85 11.38
C VAL A 95 -3.63 11.27 12.68
N PHE A 96 -2.98 11.12 13.83
CA PHE A 96 -3.58 11.39 15.14
C PHE A 96 -3.13 12.71 15.78
N GLY A 97 -2.36 13.54 15.07
CA GLY A 97 -1.86 14.82 15.57
C GLY A 97 -0.94 14.69 16.78
N LEU A 98 -0.11 13.63 16.82
CA LEU A 98 0.87 13.38 17.87
C LEU A 98 2.27 13.82 17.41
N LYS A 99 3.16 14.04 18.36
CA LYS A 99 4.60 14.06 18.06
C LYS A 99 5.09 12.63 17.81
N GLU A 100 6.09 12.46 16.94
CA GLU A 100 6.57 11.14 16.55
C GLU A 100 7.11 10.34 17.75
N GLU A 101 7.78 11.01 18.70
CA GLU A 101 8.30 10.38 19.92
C GLU A 101 7.21 9.84 20.87
N GLN A 102 5.95 10.24 20.66
CA GLN A 102 4.79 9.73 21.39
C GLN A 102 4.24 8.43 20.78
N VAL A 103 4.72 7.99 19.61
CA VAL A 103 4.28 6.76 18.95
C VAL A 103 5.38 5.70 19.06
N ARG A 104 5.10 4.63 19.81
CA ARG A 104 6.03 3.53 20.05
C ARG A 104 5.52 2.26 19.38
N VAL A 105 6.19 1.85 18.30
CA VAL A 105 5.86 0.63 17.54
C VAL A 105 6.87 -0.46 17.86
N SER A 106 6.37 -1.64 18.26
CA SER A 106 7.17 -2.86 18.45
C SER A 106 6.76 -3.92 17.44
N SER A 107 7.75 -4.57 16.80
CA SER A 107 7.55 -5.61 15.79
C SER A 107 8.72 -6.62 15.79
N PRO A 108 8.94 -7.35 16.90
CA PRO A 108 10.11 -8.23 17.04
C PRO A 108 10.07 -9.46 16.11
N PHE A 109 8.88 -9.94 15.76
CA PHE A 109 8.68 -11.09 14.88
C PHE A 109 7.68 -10.75 13.79
N VAL A 110 8.00 -11.17 12.55
CA VAL A 110 7.15 -10.94 11.38
C VAL A 110 7.15 -12.22 10.55
N GLY A 111 6.02 -12.93 10.52
CA GLY A 111 5.78 -14.17 9.77
C GLY A 111 5.58 -13.96 8.26
N GLY A 112 6.55 -13.28 7.64
CA GLY A 112 6.57 -12.93 6.23
C GLY A 112 5.88 -11.60 5.93
N GLY A 113 6.51 -10.76 5.10
CA GLY A 113 5.98 -9.45 4.73
C GLY A 113 5.87 -9.27 3.22
N PHE A 114 6.97 -9.52 2.50
CA PHE A 114 7.07 -9.44 1.04
C PHE A 114 6.60 -8.10 0.44
N GLY A 115 6.72 -6.99 1.18
CA GLY A 115 6.16 -5.68 0.81
C GLY A 115 4.73 -5.41 1.31
N GLY A 116 4.01 -6.42 1.82
CA GLY A 116 2.61 -6.29 2.24
C GLY A 116 2.37 -5.93 3.71
N LYS A 117 3.34 -6.11 4.61
CA LYS A 117 3.25 -5.77 6.04
C LYS A 117 3.76 -4.36 6.30
N THR A 118 2.98 -3.38 5.89
CA THR A 118 3.21 -1.93 6.10
C THR A 118 1.99 -1.34 6.82
N LEU A 119 1.90 -0.01 6.88
CA LEU A 119 0.69 0.65 7.37
C LEU A 119 -0.47 0.45 6.39
N TRP A 120 -1.61 0.00 6.91
CA TRP A 120 -2.89 -0.09 6.21
C TRP A 120 -4.01 0.48 7.09
N ARG A 121 -5.25 0.45 6.58
CA ARG A 121 -6.42 1.03 7.28
C ARG A 121 -6.68 0.39 8.65
N HIS A 122 -6.32 -0.88 8.84
CA HIS A 122 -6.63 -1.60 10.07
C HIS A 122 -5.84 -1.09 11.28
N GLN A 123 -4.59 -0.63 11.10
CA GLN A 123 -3.86 0.03 12.19
C GLN A 123 -4.54 1.32 12.62
N VAL A 124 -4.92 2.18 11.67
CA VAL A 124 -5.63 3.44 11.96
C VAL A 124 -6.95 3.17 12.71
N LEU A 125 -7.73 2.20 12.25
CA LEU A 125 -8.98 1.81 12.91
C LEU A 125 -8.76 1.27 14.33
N ALA A 126 -7.74 0.43 14.54
CA ALA A 126 -7.43 -0.10 15.87
C ALA A 126 -6.99 0.99 16.84
N VAL A 127 -6.22 1.98 16.37
CA VAL A 127 -5.80 3.13 17.18
C VAL A 127 -6.98 4.00 17.59
N ALA A 128 -7.85 4.34 16.64
CA ALA A 128 -9.07 5.11 16.91
C ALA A 128 -10.01 4.35 17.87
N ALA A 129 -10.22 3.06 17.64
CA ALA A 129 -11.04 2.21 18.50
C ALA A 129 -10.47 2.12 19.93
N SER A 130 -9.15 1.95 20.08
CA SER A 130 -8.52 1.93 21.40
C SER A 130 -8.69 3.25 22.15
N LYS A 131 -8.58 4.39 21.44
CA LYS A 131 -8.77 5.72 22.02
C LYS A 131 -10.21 5.93 22.50
N LEU A 132 -11.19 5.59 21.66
CA LEU A 132 -12.61 5.73 21.97
C LEU A 132 -13.05 4.79 23.10
N ALA A 133 -12.60 3.54 23.06
CA ALA A 133 -12.93 2.55 24.08
C ALA A 133 -12.20 2.78 25.41
N ARG A 134 -11.15 3.61 25.42
CA ARG A 134 -10.23 3.80 26.55
C ARG A 134 -9.67 2.48 27.08
N ARG A 135 -9.42 1.54 26.17
CA ARG A 135 -8.95 0.18 26.48
C ARG A 135 -7.99 -0.30 25.39
N PRO A 136 -7.07 -1.23 25.71
CA PRO A 136 -6.29 -1.90 24.69
C PRO A 136 -7.19 -2.61 23.68
N VAL A 137 -6.84 -2.54 22.39
CA VAL A 137 -7.59 -3.17 21.29
C VAL A 137 -6.63 -4.02 20.47
N ARG A 138 -7.03 -5.26 20.19
CA ARG A 138 -6.41 -6.09 19.15
C ARG A 138 -7.34 -6.18 17.96
N LEU A 139 -6.80 -5.92 16.77
CA LEU A 139 -7.50 -6.12 15.50
C LEU A 139 -6.67 -7.05 14.63
N THR A 140 -7.27 -8.18 14.25
CA THR A 140 -6.69 -9.15 13.32
C THR A 140 -7.56 -9.24 12.08
N LEU A 141 -6.95 -9.11 10.90
CA LEU A 141 -7.65 -9.34 9.64
C LEU A 141 -7.84 -10.84 9.44
N SER A 142 -9.03 -11.25 8.98
CA SER A 142 -9.19 -12.58 8.38
C SER A 142 -8.38 -12.68 7.09
N ARG A 143 -8.12 -13.89 6.58
CA ARG A 143 -7.46 -14.06 5.28
C ARG A 143 -8.19 -13.33 4.14
N ALA A 144 -9.52 -13.37 4.13
CA ALA A 144 -10.33 -12.61 3.19
C ALA A 144 -10.17 -11.09 3.40
N GLY A 145 -10.07 -10.64 4.66
CA GLY A 145 -9.76 -9.25 5.01
C GLY A 145 -8.40 -8.79 4.46
N VAL A 146 -7.37 -9.64 4.53
CA VAL A 146 -6.05 -9.35 3.94
C VAL A 146 -6.20 -9.09 2.44
N TYR A 147 -6.88 -9.94 1.68
CA TYR A 147 -7.07 -9.74 0.24
C TYR A 147 -7.83 -8.47 -0.14
N ARG A 148 -8.71 -7.98 0.75
CA ARG A 148 -9.54 -6.79 0.52
C ARG A 148 -8.83 -5.49 0.91
N VAL A 149 -8.05 -5.51 1.98
CA VAL A 149 -7.48 -4.30 2.61
C VAL A 149 -6.02 -4.09 2.23
N VAL A 150 -5.26 -5.17 2.06
CA VAL A 150 -3.82 -5.12 1.80
C VAL A 150 -3.58 -5.03 0.29
N GLY A 151 -2.65 -4.16 -0.08
CA GLY A 151 -2.19 -4.01 -1.45
C GLY A 151 -1.49 -5.26 -1.98
N GLY A 152 -0.96 -5.14 -3.19
CA GLY A 152 -0.27 -6.20 -3.91
C GLY A 152 0.45 -5.65 -5.12
N ARG A 153 1.11 -6.53 -5.87
CA ARG A 153 1.65 -6.16 -7.18
C ARG A 153 0.48 -5.77 -8.09
N ALA A 154 0.48 -4.54 -8.61
CA ALA A 154 -0.51 -4.08 -9.58
C ALA A 154 -0.37 -4.84 -10.91
N PRO A 155 -1.45 -4.99 -11.69
CA PRO A 155 -1.33 -5.48 -13.06
C PRO A 155 -0.51 -4.49 -13.88
N THR A 156 0.35 -4.99 -14.76
CA THR A 156 1.15 -4.16 -15.67
C THR A 156 0.92 -4.54 -17.12
N GLU A 157 1.11 -3.56 -18.00
CA GLU A 157 1.26 -3.75 -19.44
C GLU A 157 2.45 -2.91 -19.89
N GLN A 158 3.40 -3.51 -20.60
CA GLN A 158 4.64 -2.87 -21.02
C GLN A 158 4.88 -3.20 -22.50
N ARG A 159 4.99 -2.18 -23.35
CA ARG A 159 5.52 -2.32 -24.70
C ARG A 159 7.05 -2.16 -24.61
N VAL A 160 7.78 -3.13 -25.14
CA VAL A 160 9.25 -3.17 -25.17
C VAL A 160 9.70 -3.40 -26.59
#